data_AF-A0A821N9C6-F1
#
_entry.id   AF-A0A821N9C6-F1
#
_cell.length_a   1.000
_cell.length_b   1.000
_cell.length_c   1.000
_cell.angle_alpha   90.00
_cell.angle_beta   90.00
_cell.angle_gamma   90.00
#
_symmetry.space_group_name_H-M   'P 1'
#
loop_
_entity.id
_entity.type
_entity.pdbx_description
1 polymer ?
#
loop_
_entity_poly.entity_id
_entity_poly.type
_entity_poly.pdbx_seq_one_letter_code
_entity_poly.pdbx_strand_id
1 'polypeptide(L)'
;VIFRTTTFAGYIGVITGVRPGVFSISMNERYGLKGGYIGLIEWIFDINRNQSFVTFAMRDMLTTSETYDQAVKFLAEVKLTAPCYYILAGPLSKQGVIITRSRNGSDDIKPLGKDNLWFLIETNYDNWKKPPFFDDRITPCIK
;
A
#
# COMPACT_ATOMS: atom_id res chain seq x y z
N VAL A 1 -18.79 14.09 2.22
CA VAL A 1 -17.35 14.03 1.88
C VAL A 1 -17.02 12.59 1.56
N ILE A 2 -16.48 12.29 0.37
CA ILE A 2 -16.19 10.91 -0.04
C ILE A 2 -14.97 10.38 0.71
N PHE A 3 -13.86 11.12 0.68
CA PHE A 3 -12.66 10.80 1.45
C PHE A 3 -11.90 12.08 1.85
N ARG A 4 -10.97 11.97 2.80
CA ARG A 4 -10.04 13.03 3.22
C ARG A 4 -8.62 12.54 3.05
N THR A 5 -7.68 13.44 2.74
CA THR A 5 -6.27 13.08 2.52
C THR A 5 -5.33 14.10 3.11
N THR A 6 -4.11 13.65 3.37
CA THR A 6 -2.93 14.51 3.51
C THR A 6 -2.12 14.38 2.23
N THR A 7 -1.86 15.49 1.55
CA THR A 7 -1.13 15.53 0.28
C THR A 7 -0.30 16.80 0.17
N PHE A 8 0.54 16.88 -0.86
CA PHE A 8 1.28 18.07 -1.23
C PHE A 8 0.52 18.89 -2.27
N ALA A 9 0.59 20.22 -2.20
CA ALA A 9 -0.05 21.08 -3.21
C ALA A 9 0.50 20.77 -4.61
N GLY A 10 -0.40 20.54 -5.58
CA GLY A 10 -0.04 20.10 -6.94
C GLY A 10 0.11 18.58 -7.10
N TYR A 11 0.14 17.81 -6.00
CA TYR A 11 0.18 16.36 -6.06
C TYR A 11 -1.23 15.77 -6.07
N ILE A 12 -1.64 15.26 -7.24
CA ILE A 12 -3.00 14.75 -7.45
C ILE A 12 -3.19 13.28 -7.03
N GLY A 13 -2.10 12.56 -6.71
CA GLY A 13 -2.19 11.22 -6.11
C GLY A 13 -2.52 11.28 -4.62
N VAL A 14 -2.71 10.12 -4.01
CA VAL A 14 -2.89 10.00 -2.55
C VAL A 14 -1.82 9.07 -1.98
N ILE A 15 -1.19 9.50 -0.87
CA ILE A 15 -0.22 8.69 -0.09
C ILE A 15 -0.79 8.38 1.30
N THR A 16 -1.64 9.26 1.84
CA THR A 16 -2.33 9.06 3.12
C THR A 16 -3.77 9.55 3.00
N GLY A 17 -4.73 8.72 3.40
CA GLY A 17 -6.14 9.07 3.30
C GLY A 17 -7.06 8.25 4.18
N VAL A 18 -8.30 8.73 4.30
CA VAL A 18 -9.36 8.07 5.03
C VAL A 18 -10.69 8.25 4.31
N ARG A 19 -11.43 7.16 4.15
CA ARG A 19 -12.86 7.16 3.79
C ARG A 19 -13.65 7.06 5.10
N PRO A 20 -14.27 8.16 5.57
CA PRO A 20 -14.87 8.21 6.92
C PRO A 20 -15.85 7.06 7.17
N GLY A 21 -15.65 6.34 8.28
CA GLY A 21 -16.50 5.21 8.66
C GLY A 21 -16.26 3.90 7.89
N VAL A 22 -15.34 3.87 6.92
CA VAL A 22 -15.14 2.69 6.05
C VAL A 22 -13.73 2.13 6.12
N PHE A 23 -12.69 2.94 5.91
CA PHE A 23 -11.29 2.52 6.06
C PHE A 23 -10.34 3.73 6.06
N SER A 24 -9.14 3.54 6.60
CA SER A 24 -7.99 4.43 6.45
C SER A 24 -6.86 3.72 5.71
N ILE A 25 -5.99 4.51 5.07
CA ILE A 25 -4.87 4.01 4.31
C ILE A 25 -3.63 4.90 4.41
N SER A 26 -2.47 4.27 4.47
CA SER A 26 -1.18 4.87 4.15
C SER A 26 -0.39 3.98 3.21
N MET A 27 0.55 4.57 2.47
CA MET A 27 1.46 3.85 1.60
C MET A 27 2.90 4.16 1.96
N ASN A 28 3.72 3.11 1.97
CA ASN A 28 5.16 3.23 2.08
C ASN A 28 5.82 2.74 0.78
N GLU A 29 6.94 3.37 0.43
CA GLU A 29 7.77 2.95 -0.70
C GLU A 29 8.38 1.57 -0.46
N ARG A 30 8.45 0.76 -1.52
CA ARG A 30 9.14 -0.54 -1.51
C ARG A 30 10.21 -0.57 -2.58
N TYR A 31 11.42 -0.95 -2.20
CA TYR A 31 12.52 -1.07 -3.16
C TYR A 31 12.60 -2.47 -3.76
N GLY A 32 12.90 -2.55 -5.06
CA GLY A 32 13.12 -3.81 -5.76
C GLY A 32 13.85 -3.64 -7.08
N LEU A 33 14.58 -4.67 -7.51
CA LEU A 33 15.32 -4.66 -8.78
C LEU A 33 14.38 -4.46 -9.98
N LYS A 34 13.18 -5.06 -9.94
CA LYS A 34 12.10 -4.80 -10.89
C LYS A 34 11.17 -3.68 -10.38
N GLY A 35 11.76 -2.52 -10.12
CA GLY A 35 11.11 -1.36 -9.51
C GLY A 35 10.37 -0.44 -10.49
N GLY A 36 10.08 0.78 -10.05
CA GLY A 36 9.30 1.77 -10.79
C GLY A 36 9.88 2.21 -12.13
N TYR A 37 11.21 2.20 -12.29
CA TYR A 37 11.84 2.53 -13.58
C TYR A 37 11.43 1.59 -14.70
N ILE A 38 11.34 0.28 -14.41
CA ILE A 38 10.91 -0.69 -15.42
C ILE A 38 9.44 -0.47 -15.77
N GLY A 39 8.57 -0.23 -14.78
CA GLY A 39 7.16 0.04 -15.07
C GLY A 39 6.92 1.32 -15.83
N LEU A 40 7.72 2.37 -15.56
CA LEU A 40 7.66 3.60 -16.33
C LEU A 40 8.12 3.38 -17.78
N ILE A 41 9.20 2.63 -18.01
CA ILE A 41 9.68 2.27 -19.35
C ILE A 41 8.60 1.47 -20.10
N GLU A 42 8.02 0.44 -19.47
CA GLU A 42 6.94 -0.35 -20.07
C GLU A 42 5.71 0.51 -20.42
N TRP A 43 5.40 1.51 -19.59
CA TRP A 43 4.30 2.45 -19.84
C TRP A 43 4.58 3.37 -21.04
N ILE A 44 5.76 3.99 -21.07
CA ILE A 44 6.19 4.92 -22.13
C ILE A 44 6.21 4.24 -23.50
N PHE A 45 6.79 3.04 -23.57
CA PHE A 45 6.94 2.29 -24.82
C PHE A 45 5.73 1.41 -25.19
N ASP A 46 4.60 1.59 -24.50
CA ASP A 46 3.36 0.85 -24.75
C ASP A 46 3.51 -0.69 -24.68
N ILE A 47 4.45 -1.16 -23.85
CA ILE A 47 4.65 -2.59 -23.59
C ILE A 47 3.55 -3.08 -22.64
N ASN A 48 3.16 -2.26 -21.66
CA ASN A 48 2.06 -2.57 -20.75
C ASN A 48 1.43 -1.30 -20.14
N ARG A 49 0.32 -0.84 -20.73
CA ARG A 49 -0.49 0.27 -20.23
C ARG A 49 -1.66 -0.14 -19.34
N ASN A 50 -1.76 -1.41 -18.98
CA ASN A 50 -2.77 -1.89 -18.03
C ASN A 50 -2.22 -1.89 -16.58
N GLN A 51 -1.47 -0.85 -16.22
CA GLN A 51 -0.87 -0.65 -14.90
C GLN A 51 -1.35 0.69 -14.33
N SER A 52 -1.58 0.78 -13.04
CA SER A 52 -1.86 2.04 -12.36
C SER A 52 -0.60 2.59 -11.70
N PHE A 53 -0.46 3.91 -11.69
CA PHE A 53 0.49 4.56 -10.79
C PHE A 53 0.05 4.32 -9.35
N VAL A 54 1.00 4.01 -8.46
CA VAL A 54 0.70 3.57 -7.08
C VAL A 54 -0.22 4.53 -6.32
N THR A 55 0.02 5.82 -6.43
CA THR A 55 -0.79 6.84 -5.73
C THR A 55 -2.10 7.18 -6.44
N PHE A 56 -2.24 6.85 -7.72
CA PHE A 56 -3.50 6.96 -8.44
C PHE A 56 -4.39 5.77 -8.12
N ALA A 57 -3.82 4.56 -8.01
CA ALA A 57 -4.54 3.40 -7.52
C ALA A 57 -5.14 3.65 -6.12
N MET A 58 -4.39 4.28 -5.21
CA MET A 58 -4.94 4.68 -3.90
C MET A 58 -6.10 5.69 -4.01
N ARG A 59 -5.97 6.68 -4.90
CA ARG A 59 -7.03 7.68 -5.12
C ARG A 59 -8.30 7.03 -5.69
N ASP A 60 -8.14 6.13 -6.66
CA ASP A 60 -9.24 5.40 -7.27
C ASP A 60 -9.93 4.49 -6.25
N MET A 61 -9.15 3.79 -5.43
CA MET A 61 -9.66 2.96 -4.33
C MET A 61 -10.47 3.80 -3.31
N LEU A 62 -9.92 4.92 -2.84
CA LEU A 62 -10.63 5.83 -1.91
C LEU A 62 -11.94 6.37 -2.50
N THR A 63 -11.97 6.55 -3.82
CA THR A 63 -13.14 7.04 -4.54
C THR A 63 -14.21 5.96 -4.70
N THR A 64 -13.80 4.74 -5.09
CA THR A 64 -14.70 3.69 -5.60
C THR A 64 -14.99 2.56 -4.61
N SER A 65 -14.10 2.25 -3.66
CA SER A 65 -14.31 1.17 -2.70
C SER A 65 -15.25 1.62 -1.57
N GLU A 66 -16.30 0.85 -1.33
CA GLU A 66 -17.33 1.14 -0.33
C GLU A 66 -17.17 0.32 0.95
N THR A 67 -16.32 -0.70 0.93
CA THR A 67 -16.01 -1.53 2.11
C THR A 67 -14.51 -1.75 2.28
N TYR A 68 -14.09 -2.10 3.50
CA TYR A 68 -12.72 -2.50 3.79
C TYR A 68 -12.28 -3.67 2.88
N ASP A 69 -13.09 -4.72 2.73
CA ASP A 69 -12.73 -5.89 1.93
C ASP A 69 -12.61 -5.57 0.44
N GLN A 70 -13.46 -4.68 -0.09
CA GLN A 70 -13.33 -4.19 -1.46
C GLN A 70 -12.02 -3.42 -1.65
N ALA A 71 -11.65 -2.57 -0.70
CA ALA A 71 -10.39 -1.83 -0.74
C ALA A 71 -9.17 -2.78 -0.68
N VAL A 72 -9.18 -3.77 0.22
CA VAL A 72 -8.14 -4.81 0.29
C VAL A 72 -8.02 -5.54 -1.03
N LYS A 73 -9.15 -6.03 -1.57
CA LYS A 73 -9.17 -6.78 -2.83
C LYS A 73 -8.63 -5.93 -3.99
N PHE A 74 -9.13 -4.71 -4.15
CA PHE A 74 -8.67 -3.79 -5.19
C PHE A 74 -7.16 -3.58 -5.12
N LEU A 75 -6.65 -3.26 -3.93
CA LEU A 75 -5.23 -3.01 -3.73
C LEU A 75 -4.38 -4.27 -3.76
N ALA A 76 -4.93 -5.46 -3.60
CA ALA A 76 -4.18 -6.71 -3.72
C ALA A 76 -3.99 -7.13 -5.19
N GLU A 77 -4.92 -6.76 -6.06
CA GLU A 77 -5.04 -7.26 -7.43
C GLU A 77 -4.61 -6.24 -8.51
N VAL A 78 -4.77 -4.93 -8.26
CA VAL A 78 -4.46 -3.89 -9.25
C VAL A 78 -3.01 -3.96 -9.70
N LYS A 79 -2.74 -4.01 -11.03
CA LYS A 79 -1.37 -3.96 -11.55
C LYS A 79 -0.79 -2.56 -11.33
N LEU A 80 0.48 -2.50 -10.94
CA LEU A 80 1.15 -1.26 -10.54
C LEU A 80 2.41 -1.00 -11.37
N THR A 81 2.71 0.28 -11.59
CA THR A 81 3.97 0.69 -12.22
C THR A 81 5.18 0.47 -11.32
N ALA A 82 5.01 0.50 -10.00
CA ALA A 82 6.06 0.30 -9.01
C ALA A 82 5.60 -0.63 -7.86
N PRO A 83 6.52 -1.33 -7.19
CA PRO A 83 6.23 -2.01 -5.92
C PRO A 83 5.97 -0.99 -4.80
N CYS A 84 5.16 -1.37 -3.80
CA CYS A 84 4.87 -0.55 -2.62
C CYS A 84 4.39 -1.42 -1.45
N TYR A 85 4.18 -0.80 -0.29
CA TYR A 85 3.41 -1.36 0.80
C TYR A 85 2.13 -0.55 0.98
N TYR A 86 0.98 -1.20 1.01
CA TYR A 86 -0.27 -0.57 1.44
C TYR A 86 -0.61 -1.02 2.87
N ILE A 87 -0.85 -0.06 3.75
CA ILE A 87 -1.26 -0.30 5.13
C ILE A 87 -2.70 0.19 5.25
N LEU A 88 -3.64 -0.74 5.37
CA LEU A 88 -5.07 -0.47 5.38
C LEU A 88 -5.66 -0.86 6.75
N ALA A 89 -6.56 -0.05 7.29
CA ALA A 89 -7.34 -0.38 8.47
C ALA A 89 -8.83 -0.09 8.24
N GLY A 90 -9.70 -0.96 8.75
CA GLY A 90 -11.15 -0.81 8.74
C GLY A 90 -11.69 -0.43 10.12
N PRO A 91 -13.00 -0.14 10.23
CA PRO A 91 -13.63 0.29 11.48
C PRO A 91 -13.88 -0.85 12.48
N LEU A 92 -13.88 -2.11 12.02
CA LEU A 92 -14.19 -3.26 12.87
C LEU A 92 -12.93 -3.86 13.49
N SER A 93 -13.12 -4.57 14.62
CA SER A 93 -12.03 -5.30 15.29
C SER A 93 -11.32 -6.24 14.31
N LYS A 94 -9.98 -6.24 14.38
CA LYS A 94 -9.09 -7.03 13.51
C LYS A 94 -9.11 -6.66 12.02
N GLN A 95 -9.79 -5.59 11.60
CA GLN A 95 -9.64 -5.04 10.25
C GLN A 95 -8.37 -4.17 10.17
N GLY A 96 -7.24 -4.84 10.00
CA GLY A 96 -5.97 -4.21 9.64
C GLY A 96 -5.19 -5.14 8.74
N VAL A 97 -4.46 -4.60 7.77
CA VAL A 97 -3.63 -5.41 6.87
C VAL A 97 -2.45 -4.61 6.32
N ILE A 98 -1.31 -5.27 6.19
CA ILE A 98 -0.21 -4.82 5.33
C ILE A 98 -0.24 -5.67 4.06
N ILE A 99 -0.33 -5.01 2.91
CA ILE A 99 -0.26 -5.63 1.59
C ILE A 99 1.10 -5.29 1.00
N THR A 100 1.97 -6.29 0.90
CA THR A 100 3.28 -6.15 0.25
C THR A 100 3.10 -6.36 -1.25
N ARG A 101 3.29 -5.30 -2.05
CA ARG A 101 3.00 -5.32 -3.48
C ARG A 101 4.25 -5.45 -4.33
N SER A 102 4.18 -6.32 -5.32
CA SER A 102 4.95 -6.19 -6.55
C SER A 102 4.09 -5.59 -7.66
N ARG A 103 4.72 -5.27 -8.79
CA ARG A 103 4.06 -4.65 -9.95
C ARG A 103 2.86 -5.46 -10.47
N ASN A 104 2.90 -6.79 -10.34
CA ASN A 104 1.90 -7.68 -10.93
C ASN A 104 0.91 -8.28 -9.92
N GLY A 105 1.04 -8.01 -8.63
CA GLY A 105 0.16 -8.57 -7.61
C GLY A 105 0.71 -8.41 -6.20
N SER A 106 0.20 -9.20 -5.27
CA SER A 106 0.63 -9.20 -3.87
C SER A 106 1.66 -10.30 -3.63
N ASP A 107 2.80 -9.93 -3.05
CA ASP A 107 3.83 -10.88 -2.61
C ASP A 107 3.50 -11.43 -1.22
N ASP A 108 2.81 -10.65 -0.39
CA ASP A 108 2.31 -11.03 0.94
C ASP A 108 1.09 -10.18 1.33
N ILE A 109 0.18 -10.78 2.10
CA ILE A 109 -0.97 -10.11 2.71
C ILE A 109 -0.98 -10.50 4.19
N LYS A 110 -0.57 -9.56 5.05
CA LYS A 110 -0.41 -9.79 6.48
C LYS A 110 -1.56 -9.14 7.26
N PRO A 111 -2.61 -9.90 7.64
CA PRO A 111 -3.73 -9.36 8.41
C PRO A 111 -3.38 -9.18 9.89
N LEU A 112 -4.07 -8.23 10.54
CA LEU A 112 -4.01 -7.98 11.97
C LEU A 112 -4.63 -9.16 12.73
N GLY A 113 -4.12 -9.44 13.93
CA GLY A 113 -4.59 -10.56 14.75
C GLY A 113 -4.02 -11.92 14.35
N LYS A 114 -3.23 -12.00 13.28
CA LYS A 114 -2.35 -13.16 13.05
C LYS A 114 -1.39 -13.28 14.23
N ASP A 115 -1.24 -14.48 14.77
CA ASP A 115 -0.40 -14.78 15.94
C ASP A 115 -0.75 -13.96 17.19
N ASN A 116 -2.03 -13.59 17.36
CA ASN A 116 -2.53 -12.75 18.46
C ASN A 116 -1.89 -11.35 18.55
N LEU A 117 -1.30 -10.85 17.47
CA LEU A 117 -0.75 -9.50 17.43
C LEU A 117 -1.86 -8.44 17.36
N TRP A 118 -1.77 -7.45 18.25
CA TRP A 118 -2.71 -6.32 18.33
C TRP A 118 -2.28 -5.12 17.47
N PHE A 119 -1.12 -5.20 16.81
CA PHE A 119 -0.62 -4.19 15.89
C PHE A 119 0.07 -4.83 14.66
N LEU A 120 0.24 -4.01 13.62
CA LEU A 120 1.07 -4.28 12.46
C LEU A 120 2.04 -3.11 12.28
N ILE A 121 3.28 -3.40 11.92
CA ILE A 121 4.31 -2.39 11.64
C ILE A 121 4.85 -2.65 10.24
N GLU A 122 4.95 -1.59 9.46
CA GLU A 122 5.62 -1.57 8.16
C GLU A 122 6.45 -0.30 8.04
N THR A 123 7.63 -0.42 7.44
CA THR A 123 8.50 0.71 7.13
C THR A 123 8.79 0.70 5.64
N ASN A 124 9.96 0.24 5.19
CA ASN A 124 10.34 0.22 3.79
C ASN A 124 11.05 -1.08 3.39
N TYR A 125 10.84 -2.16 4.13
CA TYR A 125 11.51 -3.44 3.92
C TYR A 125 10.58 -4.60 4.26
N ASP A 126 10.67 -5.67 3.44
CA ASP A 126 9.78 -6.82 3.55
C ASP A 126 9.84 -7.42 4.96
N ASN A 127 8.68 -7.67 5.56
CA ASN A 127 8.58 -8.10 6.96
C ASN A 127 9.25 -9.46 7.28
N TRP A 128 9.57 -10.26 6.24
CA TRP A 128 10.31 -11.52 6.34
C TRP A 128 11.83 -11.36 6.09
N LYS A 129 12.31 -10.14 5.83
CA LYS A 129 13.72 -9.83 5.66
C LYS A 129 14.25 -9.06 6.86
N LYS A 130 15.55 -9.18 7.10
CA LYS A 130 16.23 -8.37 8.11
C LYS A 130 16.29 -6.91 7.63
N PRO A 131 16.00 -5.92 8.50
CA PRO A 131 16.27 -4.52 8.20
C PRO A 131 17.73 -4.29 7.79
N PRO A 132 18.01 -3.32 6.93
CA PRO A 132 19.37 -2.87 6.68
C PRO A 132 19.98 -2.34 7.99
N PHE A 133 21.27 -2.63 8.23
CA PHE A 133 21.94 -2.26 9.49
C PHE A 133 21.95 -0.75 9.76
N PHE A 134 21.83 0.07 8.71
CA PHE A 134 21.86 1.53 8.77
C PHE A 134 20.47 2.18 8.85
N ASP A 135 19.38 1.42 8.69
CA ASP A 135 18.00 1.92 8.77
C ASP A 135 17.08 0.81 9.33
N ASP A 136 17.18 0.59 10.65
CA ASP A 136 16.27 -0.29 11.38
C ASP A 136 15.30 0.52 12.24
N ARG A 137 14.21 0.96 11.60
CA ARG A 137 13.09 1.66 12.27
C ARG A 137 12.03 0.71 12.82
N ILE A 138 12.04 -0.58 12.45
CA ILE A 138 11.08 -1.57 12.96
C ILE A 138 11.41 -1.96 14.40
N THR A 139 12.66 -2.29 14.71
CA THR A 139 13.06 -2.71 16.07
C THR A 139 12.64 -1.72 17.17
N PRO A 140 12.85 -0.39 17.04
CA PRO A 140 12.39 0.55 18.07
C PRO A 140 10.87 0.69 18.17
N CYS A 141 10.08 0.30 17.15
CA CYS A 141 8.62 0.34 17.22
C CYS A 141 7.99 -0.87 17.95
N ILE A 142 8.77 -1.93 18.20
CA ILE A 142 8.32 -3.16 18.88
C ILE A 142 8.69 -3.15 20.38
N LYS A 143 9.71 -2.37 20.76
CA LYS A 143 10.18 -2.22 22.14
C LYS A 143 9.34 -1.23 22.92
#